data_AF-A0A484MNV8-F1
#
_entry.id   AF-A0A484MNV8-F1
#
_cell.length_a   1.000
_cell.length_b   1.000
_cell.length_c   1.000
_cell.angle_alpha   90.00
_cell.angle_beta   90.00
_cell.angle_gamma   90.00
#
_symmetry.space_group_name_H-M   'P 1'
#
loop_
_entity.id
_entity.type
_entity.pdbx_description
1 polymer ?
#
loop_
_entity_poly.entity_id
_entity_poly.type
_entity_poly.pdbx_seq_one_letter_code
_entity_poly.pdbx_strand_id
1 'polypeptide(L)'
;MRQNVTRLGRLDPHLVGPYATTTIRGQSNRAVKSTPKYLALHLRFEIDMVAHSLCEFGGGEEERRELESYRQIHFPALADLTKNKKLPSPATLRSEGLCPLMPEETALVLASLGYKRQTHIYLAGAHIYGGKSRLAALTTLYPYLATKESLLSPSEIQPFADFSSQLAAMDFIVCTASDVFAMTDSGSQFSSLVSGYRVYYGGGKMATIRPNKRRLADIFVKNNTIQWKAFEDRVRKAVRQTKRVFSRPLGRSVYRYPRCPECMCNTGN
;
A
#
# COMPACT_ATOMS: atom_id res chain seq x y z
N MET A 1 -3.63 -8.93 14.46
CA MET A 1 -2.52 -9.55 13.69
C MET A 1 -1.42 -10.18 14.54
N ARG A 2 -1.07 -9.59 15.69
CA ARG A 2 -0.03 -10.07 16.61
C ARG A 2 -0.63 -10.51 17.96
N GLN A 3 -1.55 -11.48 17.95
CA GLN A 3 -2.11 -12.00 19.20
C GLN A 3 -1.07 -12.86 19.93
N ASN A 4 -0.96 -12.71 21.26
CA ASN A 4 -0.06 -13.48 22.14
C ASN A 4 1.44 -13.34 21.81
N VAL A 5 1.89 -12.12 21.48
CA VAL A 5 3.29 -11.86 21.16
C VAL A 5 4.15 -11.79 22.41
N THR A 6 5.14 -12.67 22.48
CA THR A 6 6.15 -12.73 23.55
C THR A 6 7.41 -11.89 23.28
N ARG A 7 7.51 -11.25 22.10
CA ARG A 7 8.66 -10.41 21.68
C ARG A 7 8.26 -9.17 20.91
N LEU A 8 8.86 -8.03 21.25
CA LEU A 8 8.69 -6.78 20.54
C LEU A 8 9.17 -6.91 19.10
N GLY A 9 8.37 -6.39 18.17
CA GLY A 9 8.80 -6.16 16.80
C GLY A 9 9.95 -5.15 16.77
N ARG A 10 10.80 -5.24 15.74
CA ARG A 10 12.01 -4.43 15.62
C ARG A 10 11.76 -2.92 15.68
N LEU A 11 10.61 -2.47 15.21
CA LEU A 11 10.24 -1.05 15.19
C LEU A 11 9.33 -0.64 16.35
N ASP A 12 8.82 -1.59 17.12
CA ASP A 12 7.83 -1.34 18.16
C ASP A 12 8.33 -0.34 19.25
N PRO A 13 9.60 -0.38 19.71
CA PRO A 13 10.12 0.62 20.66
C PRO A 13 10.11 2.05 20.12
N HIS A 14 10.27 2.23 18.81
CA HIS A 14 10.24 3.54 18.16
C HIS A 14 8.81 4.01 17.86
N LEU A 15 7.85 3.09 17.82
CA LEU A 15 6.45 3.37 17.44
C LEU A 15 5.61 3.77 18.64
N VAL A 16 5.72 3.02 19.73
CA VAL A 16 4.88 3.18 20.93
C VAL A 16 5.70 3.45 22.18
N GLY A 17 7.02 3.62 22.06
CA GLY A 17 7.88 4.04 23.17
C GLY A 17 7.83 3.07 24.36
N PRO A 18 7.78 3.58 25.61
CA PRO A 18 7.73 2.75 26.81
C PRO A 18 6.54 1.78 26.85
N TYR A 19 5.42 2.11 26.21
CA TYR A 19 4.23 1.25 26.15
C TYR A 19 4.49 -0.12 25.49
N ALA A 20 5.49 -0.20 24.60
CA ALA A 20 5.90 -1.46 23.99
C ALA A 20 6.37 -2.50 25.02
N THR A 21 7.02 -2.03 26.09
CA THR A 21 7.66 -2.90 27.09
C THR A 21 6.65 -3.43 28.11
N THR A 22 5.62 -2.64 28.43
CA THR A 22 4.56 -2.98 29.38
C THR A 22 3.72 -4.17 28.92
N THR A 23 3.51 -4.32 27.61
CA THR A 23 2.71 -5.41 27.02
C THR A 23 3.34 -6.80 27.17
N ILE A 24 4.67 -6.91 27.27
CA ILE A 24 5.38 -8.20 27.36
C ILE A 24 5.46 -8.72 28.81
N ARG A 25 5.51 -7.82 29.80
CA ARG A 25 5.71 -8.19 31.21
C ARG A 25 4.59 -9.05 31.83
N GLY A 26 3.44 -9.22 31.15
CA GLY A 26 2.32 -10.05 31.62
C GLY A 26 2.29 -11.50 31.10
N GLN A 27 3.24 -11.96 30.26
CA GLN A 27 3.15 -13.27 29.57
C GLN A 27 4.40 -14.15 29.69
N SER A 28 5.10 -14.15 30.83
CA SER A 28 6.43 -14.79 30.93
C SER A 28 6.48 -16.33 30.99
N ASN A 29 5.35 -17.06 31.02
CA ASN A 29 5.35 -18.51 31.31
C ASN A 29 4.77 -19.42 30.20
N ARG A 30 4.71 -18.99 28.93
CA ARG A 30 4.28 -19.88 27.83
C ARG A 30 5.40 -20.10 26.80
N ALA A 31 5.51 -21.35 26.33
CA ALA A 31 6.46 -21.78 25.30
C ALA A 31 6.48 -20.82 24.11
N VAL A 32 7.69 -20.47 23.66
CA VAL A 32 7.96 -19.46 22.62
C VAL A 32 7.36 -19.90 21.28
N LYS A 33 6.12 -19.50 20.99
CA LYS A 33 5.56 -19.60 19.64
C LYS A 33 6.10 -18.44 18.80
N SER A 34 6.60 -18.75 17.60
CA SER A 34 6.91 -17.74 16.58
C SER A 34 5.71 -16.83 16.38
N THR A 35 5.93 -15.52 16.42
CA THR A 35 4.89 -14.55 16.11
C THR A 35 4.43 -14.76 14.65
N PRO A 36 3.11 -14.77 14.38
CA PRO A 36 2.63 -14.89 13.01
C PRO A 36 3.08 -13.66 12.21
N LYS A 37 3.71 -13.91 11.07
CA LYS A 37 4.16 -12.86 10.16
C LYS A 37 2.99 -12.37 9.32
N TYR A 38 2.97 -11.07 9.01
CA TYR A 38 1.95 -10.50 8.15
C TYR A 38 2.50 -9.44 7.20
N LEU A 39 1.80 -9.31 6.07
CA LEU A 39 2.02 -8.24 5.09
C LEU A 39 1.00 -7.14 5.35
N ALA A 40 1.44 -5.90 5.48
CA ALA A 40 0.55 -4.74 5.42
C ALA A 40 0.50 -4.21 3.99
N LEU A 41 -0.70 -4.06 3.45
CA LEU A 41 -0.97 -3.61 2.09
C LEU A 41 -1.73 -2.29 2.14
N HIS A 42 -1.15 -1.23 1.60
CA HIS A 42 -1.85 0.03 1.35
C HIS A 42 -2.37 0.07 -0.09
N LEU A 43 -3.68 -0.11 -0.25
CA LEU A 43 -4.39 0.02 -1.52
C LEU A 43 -4.91 1.45 -1.68
N ARG A 44 -4.19 2.30 -2.41
CA ARG A 44 -4.68 3.63 -2.77
C ARG A 44 -5.62 3.56 -3.98
N PHE A 45 -6.85 3.10 -3.72
CA PHE A 45 -7.90 2.88 -4.72
C PHE A 45 -9.28 3.37 -4.22
N GLU A 46 -9.27 4.43 -3.41
CA GLU A 46 -10.47 5.13 -2.97
C GLU A 46 -11.05 6.02 -4.09
N ILE A 47 -12.33 6.37 -3.98
CA ILE A 47 -13.06 7.10 -5.02
C ILE A 47 -12.40 8.42 -5.41
N ASP A 48 -11.78 9.12 -4.46
CA ASP A 48 -11.08 10.38 -4.71
C ASP A 48 -9.88 10.17 -5.64
N MET A 49 -9.08 9.12 -5.40
CA MET A 49 -7.94 8.74 -6.23
C MET A 49 -8.39 8.24 -7.61
N VAL A 50 -9.41 7.38 -7.65
CA VAL A 50 -9.97 6.82 -8.88
C VAL A 50 -10.52 7.95 -9.77
N ALA A 51 -11.33 8.84 -9.21
CA ALA A 51 -11.92 9.96 -9.92
C ALA A 51 -10.88 10.98 -10.40
N HIS A 52 -9.90 11.35 -9.56
CA HIS A 52 -8.83 12.28 -9.91
C HIS A 52 -7.91 11.73 -11.01
N SER A 53 -7.76 10.41 -11.13
CA SER A 53 -6.84 9.81 -12.09
C SER A 53 -7.23 9.95 -13.56
N LEU A 54 -8.50 10.27 -13.85
CA LEU A 54 -9.08 10.28 -15.21
C LEU A 54 -8.98 8.95 -15.96
N CYS A 55 -8.68 7.86 -15.25
CA CYS A 55 -8.58 6.53 -15.83
C CYS A 55 -9.93 5.81 -15.83
N GLU A 56 -9.99 4.73 -16.60
CA GLU A 56 -11.10 3.78 -16.61
C GLU A 56 -10.63 2.44 -16.05
N PHE A 57 -11.51 1.76 -15.32
CA PHE A 57 -11.21 0.54 -14.58
C PHE A 57 -12.17 -0.61 -14.95
N GLY A 58 -12.85 -0.48 -16.08
CA GLY A 58 -13.69 -1.52 -16.67
C GLY A 58 -15.14 -1.52 -16.20
N GLY A 59 -15.60 -0.46 -15.52
CA GLY A 59 -17.01 -0.32 -15.12
C GLY A 59 -17.93 0.30 -16.18
N GLY A 60 -17.41 0.61 -17.37
CA GLY A 60 -18.20 1.07 -18.52
C GLY A 60 -18.80 2.47 -18.34
N GLU A 61 -19.98 2.70 -18.94
CA GLU A 61 -20.69 3.98 -18.90
C GLU A 61 -21.07 4.41 -17.48
N GLU A 62 -21.44 3.46 -16.63
CA GLU A 62 -21.86 3.73 -15.25
C GLU A 62 -20.69 4.30 -14.43
N GLU A 63 -19.54 3.63 -14.44
CA GLU A 63 -18.31 4.12 -13.79
C GLU A 63 -17.91 5.49 -14.34
N ARG A 64 -18.02 5.71 -15.65
CA ARG A 64 -17.68 7.02 -16.24
C ARG A 64 -18.56 8.14 -15.73
N ARG A 65 -19.88 7.93 -15.66
CA ARG A 65 -20.84 8.92 -15.15
C ARG A 65 -20.64 9.18 -13.66
N GLU A 66 -20.50 8.13 -12.86
CA GLU A 66 -20.28 8.25 -11.41
C GLU A 66 -19.01 9.06 -11.11
N LEU A 67 -17.89 8.70 -11.73
CA LEU A 67 -16.63 9.39 -11.50
C LEU A 67 -16.64 10.82 -12.05
N GLU A 68 -17.41 11.10 -13.12
CA GLU A 68 -17.61 12.45 -13.63
C GLU A 68 -18.39 13.32 -12.64
N SER A 69 -19.52 12.82 -12.13
CA SER A 69 -20.30 13.52 -11.10
C SER A 69 -19.45 13.78 -9.85
N TYR A 70 -18.65 12.81 -9.42
CA TYR A 70 -17.72 13.00 -8.30
C TYR A 70 -16.70 14.12 -8.58
N ARG A 71 -16.11 14.15 -9.78
CA ARG A 71 -15.17 15.22 -10.19
C ARG A 71 -15.81 16.59 -10.20
N GLN A 72 -17.05 16.71 -10.68
CA GLN A 72 -17.75 18.01 -10.72
C GLN A 72 -17.92 18.62 -9.33
N ILE A 73 -18.14 17.79 -8.31
CA ILE A 73 -18.34 18.23 -6.92
C ILE A 73 -17.00 18.44 -6.21
N HIS A 74 -16.09 17.47 -6.29
CA HIS A 74 -14.89 17.43 -5.43
C HIS A 74 -13.61 17.94 -6.12
N PHE A 75 -13.59 18.01 -7.45
CA PHE A 75 -12.45 18.45 -8.24
C PHE A 75 -12.86 19.44 -9.35
N PRO A 76 -13.51 20.57 -9.02
CA PRO A 76 -14.08 21.49 -10.03
C PRO A 76 -13.03 21.98 -11.03
N ALA A 77 -11.82 22.33 -10.57
CA ALA A 77 -10.74 22.73 -11.46
C ALA A 77 -10.32 21.61 -12.45
N LEU A 78 -10.35 20.35 -12.03
CA LEU A 78 -10.07 19.21 -12.91
C LEU A 78 -11.23 18.99 -13.90
N ALA A 79 -12.47 19.12 -13.44
CA ALA A 79 -13.66 19.04 -14.29
C ALA A 79 -13.65 20.13 -15.37
N ASP A 80 -13.26 21.35 -15.02
CA ASP A 80 -13.12 22.45 -15.99
C ASP A 80 -11.99 22.19 -16.99
N LEU A 81 -10.87 21.62 -16.55
CA LEU A 81 -9.78 21.22 -17.45
C LEU A 81 -10.22 20.13 -18.43
N THR A 82 -11.02 19.16 -18.00
CA THR A 82 -11.52 18.09 -18.89
C THR A 82 -12.44 18.63 -19.99
N LYS A 83 -13.14 19.75 -19.75
CA LYS A 83 -14.00 20.41 -20.73
C LYS A 83 -13.22 21.30 -21.70
N ASN A 84 -12.21 22.02 -21.18
CA ASN A 84 -11.56 23.12 -21.90
C ASN A 84 -10.20 22.74 -22.52
N LYS A 85 -9.62 21.60 -22.16
CA LYS A 85 -8.32 21.16 -22.67
C LYS A 85 -8.36 19.71 -23.14
N LYS A 86 -7.55 19.43 -24.16
CA LYS A 86 -7.28 18.06 -24.61
C LYS A 86 -6.33 17.38 -23.62
N LEU A 87 -6.89 16.64 -22.67
CA LEU A 87 -6.14 15.83 -21.73
C LEU A 87 -5.75 14.48 -22.37
N PRO A 88 -4.72 13.79 -21.84
CA PRO A 88 -4.39 12.44 -22.30
C PRO A 88 -5.58 11.49 -22.14
N SER A 89 -5.76 10.58 -23.09
CA SER A 89 -6.83 9.58 -23.00
C SER A 89 -6.60 8.60 -21.84
N PRO A 90 -7.67 7.96 -21.31
CA PRO A 90 -7.53 6.93 -20.28
C PRO A 90 -6.52 5.83 -20.67
N ALA A 91 -6.51 5.40 -21.94
CA ALA A 91 -5.55 4.43 -22.46
C ALA A 91 -4.10 4.92 -22.39
N THR A 92 -3.85 6.20 -22.75
CA THR A 92 -2.52 6.81 -22.63
C THR A 92 -2.07 6.85 -21.17
N LEU A 93 -2.92 7.38 -20.26
CA LEU A 93 -2.65 7.43 -18.82
C LEU A 93 -2.31 6.05 -18.25
N ARG A 94 -3.06 5.03 -18.68
CA ARG A 94 -2.83 3.64 -18.28
C ARG A 94 -1.48 3.15 -18.77
N SER A 95 -1.15 3.34 -20.04
CA SER A 95 0.11 2.89 -20.64
C SER A 95 1.35 3.55 -20.02
N GLU A 96 1.22 4.79 -19.53
CA GLU A 96 2.28 5.53 -18.85
C GLU A 96 2.42 5.18 -17.36
N GLY A 97 1.51 4.36 -16.82
CA GLY A 97 1.49 3.99 -15.41
C GLY A 97 1.04 5.13 -14.48
N LEU A 98 0.21 6.03 -15.00
CA LEU A 98 -0.37 7.14 -14.24
C LEU A 98 -1.66 6.72 -13.51
N CYS A 99 -2.33 5.66 -13.98
CA CYS A 99 -3.48 5.10 -13.30
C CYS A 99 -3.13 4.40 -11.98
N PRO A 100 -4.02 4.46 -10.98
CA PRO A 100 -4.00 3.57 -9.83
C PRO A 100 -3.94 2.10 -10.25
N LEU A 101 -3.24 1.28 -9.47
CA LEU A 101 -3.31 -0.18 -9.60
C LEU A 101 -4.64 -0.66 -9.05
N MET A 102 -5.36 -1.47 -9.83
CA MET A 102 -6.60 -2.07 -9.36
C MET A 102 -6.31 -3.15 -8.29
N PRO A 103 -7.26 -3.46 -7.39
CA PRO A 103 -7.09 -4.54 -6.41
C PRO A 103 -6.74 -5.90 -7.04
N GLU A 104 -7.32 -6.22 -8.21
CA GLU A 104 -7.07 -7.43 -8.98
C GLU A 104 -5.62 -7.48 -9.50
N GLU A 105 -5.11 -6.36 -10.01
CA GLU A 105 -3.72 -6.21 -10.44
C GLU A 105 -2.75 -6.37 -9.25
N THR A 106 -3.15 -5.85 -8.10
CA THR A 106 -2.38 -5.97 -6.86
C THR A 106 -2.31 -7.42 -6.40
N ALA A 107 -3.41 -8.17 -6.48
CA ALA A 107 -3.42 -9.60 -6.18
C ALA A 107 -2.45 -10.38 -7.08
N LEU A 108 -2.43 -10.09 -8.38
CA LEU A 108 -1.49 -10.68 -9.35
C LEU A 108 -0.04 -10.34 -9.04
N VAL A 109 0.25 -9.09 -8.65
CA VAL A 109 1.60 -8.67 -8.25
C VAL A 109 2.05 -9.44 -7.00
N LEU A 110 1.22 -9.56 -5.97
CA LEU A 110 1.56 -10.31 -4.78
C LEU A 110 1.80 -11.79 -5.09
N ALA A 111 0.94 -12.40 -5.92
CA ALA A 111 1.09 -13.80 -6.33
C ALA A 111 2.42 -14.02 -7.06
N SER A 112 2.78 -13.11 -7.96
CA SER A 112 4.05 -13.12 -8.72
C SER A 112 5.29 -13.03 -7.83
N LEU A 113 5.18 -12.31 -6.71
CA LEU A 113 6.24 -12.21 -5.72
C LEU A 113 6.36 -13.46 -4.84
N GLY A 114 5.46 -14.44 -4.99
CA GLY A 114 5.47 -15.71 -4.28
C GLY A 114 4.67 -15.72 -2.98
N TYR A 115 3.82 -14.71 -2.74
CA TYR A 115 2.89 -14.76 -1.61
C TYR A 115 1.86 -15.85 -1.83
N LYS A 116 1.69 -16.69 -0.82
CA LYS A 116 0.78 -17.85 -0.85
C LYS A 116 -0.57 -17.47 -0.26
N ARG A 117 -1.59 -18.30 -0.51
CA ARG A 117 -2.94 -18.15 0.05
C ARG A 117 -2.97 -17.97 1.58
N GLN A 118 -2.03 -18.60 2.30
CA GLN A 118 -1.92 -18.54 3.75
C GLN A 118 -1.29 -17.23 4.28
N THR A 119 -0.92 -16.30 3.39
CA THR A 119 -0.38 -14.99 3.78
C THR A 119 -1.45 -14.21 4.53
N HIS A 120 -1.13 -13.78 5.74
CA HIS A 120 -1.97 -12.87 6.51
C HIS A 120 -1.73 -11.45 6.00
N ILE A 121 -2.80 -10.77 5.58
CA ILE A 121 -2.74 -9.42 5.02
C ILE A 121 -3.50 -8.47 5.92
N TYR A 122 -2.85 -7.39 6.32
CA TYR A 122 -3.52 -6.22 6.85
C TYR A 122 -3.76 -5.24 5.69
N LEU A 123 -5.02 -4.93 5.40
CA LEU A 123 -5.39 -3.97 4.37
C LEU A 123 -5.59 -2.59 5.04
N ALA A 124 -4.70 -1.66 4.70
CA ALA A 124 -4.70 -0.27 5.14
C ALA A 124 -5.37 0.64 4.10
N GLY A 125 -6.02 1.69 4.59
CA GLY A 125 -6.75 2.65 3.76
C GLY A 125 -8.20 2.81 4.21
N ALA A 126 -8.94 3.61 3.44
CA ALA A 126 -10.36 3.84 3.67
C ALA A 126 -11.22 2.95 2.75
N HIS A 127 -12.39 3.45 2.36
CA HIS A 127 -13.32 2.73 1.50
C HIS A 127 -12.75 2.57 0.08
N ILE A 128 -12.48 1.31 -0.31
CA ILE A 128 -12.03 0.96 -1.65
C ILE A 128 -13.20 1.15 -2.63
N TYR A 129 -12.96 1.86 -3.72
CA TYR A 129 -13.96 2.07 -4.78
C TYR A 129 -14.46 0.73 -5.33
N GLY A 130 -15.78 0.59 -5.49
CA GLY A 130 -16.46 -0.67 -5.84
C GLY A 130 -16.53 -1.71 -4.69
N GLY A 131 -15.96 -1.42 -3.52
CA GLY A 131 -16.14 -2.20 -2.30
C GLY A 131 -15.79 -3.69 -2.45
N LYS A 132 -16.71 -4.56 -2.02
CA LYS A 132 -16.49 -6.01 -1.98
C LYS A 132 -16.27 -6.63 -3.35
N SER A 133 -16.90 -6.13 -4.41
CA SER A 133 -16.77 -6.69 -5.75
C SER A 133 -15.35 -6.51 -6.28
N ARG A 134 -14.78 -5.31 -6.15
CA ARG A 134 -13.38 -5.02 -6.52
C ARG A 134 -12.37 -5.74 -5.64
N LEU A 135 -12.68 -5.94 -4.35
CA LEU A 135 -11.81 -6.70 -3.45
C LEU A 135 -11.88 -8.22 -3.64
N ALA A 136 -12.83 -8.75 -4.42
CA ALA A 136 -13.10 -10.17 -4.52
C ALA A 136 -11.87 -10.99 -4.97
N ALA A 137 -11.10 -10.51 -5.93
CA ALA A 137 -9.88 -11.21 -6.38
C ALA A 137 -8.84 -11.31 -5.26
N LEU A 138 -8.67 -10.23 -4.48
CA LEU A 138 -7.71 -10.18 -3.39
C LEU A 138 -8.14 -11.08 -2.22
N THR A 139 -9.40 -10.99 -1.79
CA THR A 139 -9.93 -11.78 -0.67
C THR A 139 -10.07 -13.27 -1.02
N THR A 140 -10.37 -13.58 -2.28
CA THR A 140 -10.39 -14.97 -2.77
C THR A 140 -9.00 -15.57 -2.72
N LEU A 141 -7.96 -14.84 -3.16
CA LEU A 141 -6.59 -15.34 -3.18
C LEU A 141 -5.92 -15.34 -1.81
N TYR A 142 -6.25 -14.37 -0.95
CA TYR A 142 -5.70 -14.20 0.40
C TYR A 142 -6.85 -14.07 1.43
N PRO A 143 -7.41 -15.20 1.89
CA PRO A 143 -8.58 -15.20 2.78
C PRO A 143 -8.28 -14.65 4.19
N TYR A 144 -7.02 -14.61 4.62
CA TYR A 144 -6.62 -14.09 5.94
C TYR A 144 -6.38 -12.57 5.87
N LEU A 145 -7.40 -11.84 5.45
CA LEU A 145 -7.38 -10.39 5.33
C LEU A 145 -8.05 -9.74 6.55
N ALA A 146 -7.38 -8.73 7.12
CA ALA A 146 -7.90 -7.93 8.22
C ALA A 146 -7.78 -6.44 7.90
N THR A 147 -8.68 -5.64 8.43
CA THR A 147 -8.63 -4.16 8.42
C THR A 147 -8.64 -3.65 9.86
N LYS A 148 -8.46 -2.34 10.08
CA LYS A 148 -8.62 -1.76 11.42
C LYS A 148 -10.00 -2.04 12.02
N GLU A 149 -11.05 -1.98 11.20
CA GLU A 149 -12.43 -2.25 11.59
C GLU A 149 -12.66 -3.71 11.97
N SER A 150 -11.94 -4.65 11.37
CA SER A 150 -12.06 -6.08 11.73
C SER A 150 -11.18 -6.48 12.91
N LEU A 151 -10.17 -5.67 13.27
CA LEU A 151 -9.24 -5.95 14.35
C LEU A 151 -9.67 -5.36 15.69
N LEU A 152 -10.41 -4.27 15.66
CA LEU A 152 -10.84 -3.52 16.84
C LEU A 152 -12.31 -3.80 17.13
N SER A 153 -12.67 -3.84 18.41
CA SER A 153 -14.07 -3.82 18.82
C SER A 153 -14.72 -2.48 18.45
N PRO A 154 -16.07 -2.44 18.31
CA PRO A 154 -16.79 -1.20 18.06
C PRO A 154 -16.45 -0.09 19.07
N SER A 155 -16.27 -0.45 20.35
CA SER A 155 -15.90 0.50 21.41
C SER A 155 -14.47 1.02 21.29
N GLU A 156 -13.53 0.22 20.77
CA GLU A 156 -12.13 0.66 20.58
C GLU A 156 -11.98 1.60 19.38
N ILE A 157 -12.75 1.37 18.30
CA ILE A 157 -12.65 2.17 17.07
C ILE A 157 -13.51 3.44 17.12
N GLN A 158 -14.64 3.41 17.82
CA GLN A 158 -15.60 4.52 17.85
C GLN A 158 -14.99 5.89 18.19
N PRO A 159 -14.10 6.03 19.19
CA PRO A 159 -13.49 7.33 19.50
C PRO A 159 -12.77 8.00 18.30
N PHE A 160 -12.42 7.22 17.27
CA PHE A 160 -11.69 7.66 16.09
C PHE A 160 -12.57 7.78 14.83
N ALA A 161 -13.83 7.34 14.86
CA ALA A 161 -14.66 7.15 13.67
C ALA A 161 -14.82 8.43 12.83
N ASP A 162 -14.95 9.58 13.49
CA ASP A 162 -15.12 10.89 12.83
C ASP A 162 -13.79 11.57 12.47
N PHE A 163 -12.65 10.95 12.81
CA PHE A 163 -11.33 11.51 12.64
C PHE A 163 -10.50 10.69 11.65
N SER A 164 -10.67 10.98 10.36
CA SER A 164 -9.96 10.29 9.27
C SER A 164 -8.44 10.25 9.45
N SER A 165 -7.83 11.31 9.98
CA SER A 165 -6.40 11.38 10.28
C SER A 165 -5.98 10.44 11.42
N GLN A 166 -6.82 10.25 12.43
CA GLN A 166 -6.55 9.34 13.54
C GLN A 166 -6.74 7.88 13.12
N LEU A 167 -7.75 7.57 12.31
CA LEU A 167 -7.90 6.26 11.67
C LEU A 167 -6.70 5.93 10.77
N ALA A 168 -6.21 6.89 10.01
CA ALA A 168 -4.98 6.73 9.23
C ALA A 168 -3.73 6.54 10.12
N ALA A 169 -3.69 7.14 11.31
CA ALA A 169 -2.61 6.89 12.27
C ALA A 169 -2.61 5.44 12.78
N MET A 170 -3.79 4.82 12.97
CA MET A 170 -3.88 3.39 13.29
C MET A 170 -3.31 2.53 12.16
N ASP A 171 -3.69 2.83 10.92
CA ASP A 171 -3.12 2.16 9.73
C ASP A 171 -1.59 2.33 9.68
N PHE A 172 -1.08 3.52 10.02
CA PHE A 172 0.36 3.79 10.06
C PHE A 172 1.07 2.88 11.07
N ILE A 173 0.54 2.73 12.28
CA ILE A 173 1.12 1.87 13.32
C ILE A 173 1.19 0.42 12.85
N VAL A 174 0.08 -0.11 12.31
CA VAL A 174 0.04 -1.51 11.85
C VAL A 174 0.94 -1.73 10.63
N CYS A 175 1.00 -0.76 9.71
CA CYS A 175 1.84 -0.85 8.51
C CYS A 175 3.34 -0.76 8.83
N THR A 176 3.73 0.14 9.71
CA THR A 176 5.13 0.29 10.11
C THR A 176 5.62 -0.94 10.89
N ALA A 177 4.79 -1.49 11.78
CA ALA A 177 5.12 -2.69 12.53
C ALA A 177 5.25 -3.96 11.66
N SER A 178 4.61 -4.02 10.49
CA SER A 178 4.54 -5.23 9.65
C SER A 178 5.89 -5.86 9.24
N ASP A 179 5.90 -7.16 8.97
CA ASP A 179 7.09 -7.85 8.43
C ASP A 179 7.40 -7.36 7.01
N VAL A 180 6.35 -7.17 6.21
CA VAL A 180 6.43 -6.61 4.87
C VAL A 180 5.38 -5.52 4.70
N PHE A 181 5.80 -4.37 4.19
CA PHE A 181 4.87 -3.32 3.75
C PHE A 181 4.80 -3.30 2.22
N ALA A 182 3.62 -3.36 1.64
CA ALA A 182 3.37 -3.20 0.22
C ALA A 182 2.45 -2.00 -0.02
N MET A 183 2.71 -1.25 -1.10
CA MET A 183 1.91 -0.09 -1.48
C MET A 183 1.52 -0.18 -2.95
N THR A 184 0.37 0.34 -3.35
CA THR A 184 -0.02 0.46 -4.77
C THR A 184 0.29 1.83 -5.34
N ASP A 185 0.18 2.86 -4.52
CA ASP A 185 0.62 4.20 -4.88
C ASP A 185 1.76 4.65 -3.98
N SER A 186 2.94 4.65 -4.58
CA SER A 186 4.10 5.21 -3.94
C SER A 186 4.03 6.73 -3.86
N GLY A 187 3.08 7.37 -4.58
CA GLY A 187 2.54 8.76 -4.65
C GLY A 187 1.97 9.34 -3.37
N SER A 188 1.30 8.51 -2.60
CA SER A 188 0.59 9.00 -1.42
C SER A 188 1.54 9.45 -0.30
N GLN A 189 1.05 10.41 0.49
CA GLN A 189 1.71 10.85 1.72
C GLN A 189 1.83 9.70 2.71
N PHE A 190 0.76 8.91 2.88
CA PHE A 190 0.75 7.74 3.76
C PHE A 190 1.85 6.72 3.40
N SER A 191 1.91 6.28 2.14
CA SER A 191 2.95 5.34 1.69
C SER A 191 4.37 5.89 1.90
N SER A 192 4.54 7.20 1.69
CA SER A 192 5.83 7.88 1.87
C SER A 192 6.25 7.89 3.35
N LEU A 193 5.33 8.23 4.25
CA LEU A 193 5.59 8.23 5.70
C LEU A 193 5.94 6.83 6.20
N VAL A 194 5.13 5.81 5.88
CA VAL A 194 5.42 4.43 6.30
C VAL A 194 6.75 3.94 5.74
N SER A 195 7.03 4.21 4.46
CA SER A 195 8.29 3.81 3.83
C SER A 195 9.50 4.48 4.46
N GLY A 196 9.43 5.79 4.68
CA GLY A 196 10.51 6.56 5.31
C GLY A 196 10.78 6.08 6.73
N TYR A 197 9.73 5.90 7.53
CA TYR A 197 9.84 5.38 8.88
C TYR A 197 10.53 4.01 8.92
N ARG A 198 10.06 3.06 8.08
CA ARG A 198 10.62 1.72 7.99
C ARG A 198 12.06 1.69 7.50
N VAL A 199 12.45 2.61 6.60
CA VAL A 199 13.83 2.69 6.12
C VAL A 199 14.74 3.28 7.19
N TYR A 200 14.34 4.38 7.84
CA TYR A 200 15.12 5.06 8.85
C TYR A 200 15.38 4.17 10.08
N TYR A 201 14.33 3.78 10.80
CA TYR A 201 14.46 2.95 12.01
C TYR A 201 14.81 1.49 11.70
N GLY A 202 14.47 1.01 10.50
CA GLY A 202 14.83 -0.34 10.06
C GLY A 202 16.24 -0.48 9.48
N GLY A 203 17.02 0.61 9.38
CA GLY A 203 18.34 0.63 8.75
C GLY A 203 18.31 0.15 7.30
N GLY A 204 17.24 0.43 6.57
CA GLY A 204 17.02 -0.01 5.19
C GLY A 204 16.86 -1.52 4.97
N LYS A 205 16.72 -2.31 6.06
CA LYS A 205 16.58 -3.78 6.00
C LYS A 205 15.12 -4.25 6.06
N MET A 206 14.18 -3.39 6.48
CA MET A 206 12.76 -3.73 6.53
C MET A 206 12.20 -3.88 5.11
N ALA A 207 11.48 -4.98 4.86
CA ALA A 207 10.97 -5.29 3.53
C ALA A 207 9.84 -4.34 3.15
N THR A 208 10.04 -3.57 2.08
CA THR A 208 9.03 -2.68 1.51
C THR A 208 8.90 -2.94 0.00
N ILE A 209 7.70 -3.28 -0.46
CA ILE A 209 7.35 -3.51 -1.86
C ILE A 209 6.81 -2.20 -2.42
N ARG A 210 7.61 -1.57 -3.27
CA ARG A 210 7.25 -0.33 -3.98
C ARG A 210 7.02 -0.65 -5.47
N PRO A 211 5.87 -0.27 -6.05
CA PRO A 211 5.55 -0.55 -7.43
C PRO A 211 6.33 0.40 -8.34
N ASN A 212 6.79 -0.12 -9.48
CA ASN A 212 7.17 0.72 -10.61
C ASN A 212 5.97 0.78 -11.55
N LYS A 213 5.07 1.75 -11.33
CA LYS A 213 3.76 1.80 -12.02
C LYS A 213 3.88 1.78 -13.54
N ARG A 214 4.84 2.50 -14.13
CA ARG A 214 5.10 2.49 -15.58
C ARG A 214 5.54 1.11 -16.09
N ARG A 215 6.41 0.41 -15.36
CA ARG A 215 6.80 -0.97 -15.74
C ARG A 215 5.68 -1.97 -15.54
N LEU A 216 4.87 -1.82 -14.49
CA LEU A 216 3.72 -2.68 -14.26
C LEU A 216 2.65 -2.46 -15.34
N ALA A 217 2.37 -1.21 -15.72
CA ALA A 217 1.50 -0.89 -16.85
C ALA A 217 1.97 -1.55 -18.15
N ASP A 218 3.27 -1.48 -18.46
CA ASP A 218 3.87 -2.15 -19.62
C ASP A 218 3.71 -3.68 -19.58
N ILE A 219 3.69 -4.29 -18.39
CA ILE A 219 3.44 -5.73 -18.23
C ILE A 219 1.96 -6.05 -18.46
N PHE A 220 1.04 -5.27 -17.88
CA PHE A 220 -0.40 -5.52 -17.93
C PHE A 220 -1.04 -5.18 -19.28
N VAL A 221 -0.63 -4.07 -19.91
CA VAL A 221 -1.29 -3.56 -21.12
C VAL A 221 -0.75 -4.20 -22.40
N LYS A 222 0.57 -4.41 -22.49
CA LYS A 222 1.17 -4.82 -23.78
C LYS A 222 1.12 -6.32 -24.06
N ASN A 223 0.96 -7.16 -23.03
CA ASN A 223 0.97 -8.61 -23.19
C ASN A 223 -0.26 -9.25 -22.55
N ASN A 224 -1.40 -9.21 -23.24
CA ASN A 224 -2.66 -9.85 -22.81
C ASN A 224 -2.58 -11.39 -22.73
N THR A 225 -1.53 -12.01 -23.27
CA THR A 225 -1.35 -13.48 -23.36
C THR A 225 -0.01 -13.95 -22.75
N ILE A 226 0.55 -13.17 -21.83
CA ILE A 226 1.83 -13.50 -21.20
C ILE A 226 1.76 -14.80 -20.39
N GLN A 227 2.71 -15.71 -20.63
CA GLN A 227 2.89 -16.91 -19.81
C GLN A 227 3.21 -16.53 -18.35
N TRP A 228 2.62 -17.25 -17.39
CA TRP A 228 2.72 -16.93 -15.96
C TRP A 228 4.18 -16.76 -15.50
N LYS A 229 5.07 -17.68 -15.92
CA LYS A 229 6.48 -17.63 -15.54
C LYS A 229 7.17 -16.33 -16.01
N ALA A 230 6.90 -15.88 -17.23
CA ALA A 230 7.43 -14.65 -17.76
C ALA A 230 6.84 -13.41 -17.05
N PHE A 231 5.56 -13.47 -16.68
CA PHE A 231 4.92 -12.44 -15.86
C PHE A 231 5.59 -12.31 -14.49
N GLU A 232 5.79 -13.42 -13.78
CA GLU A 232 6.49 -13.44 -12.49
C GLU A 232 7.86 -12.78 -12.57
N ASP A 233 8.66 -13.17 -13.56
CA ASP A 233 10.03 -12.71 -13.70
C ASP A 233 10.08 -11.20 -14.02
N ARG A 234 9.15 -10.69 -14.85
CA ARG A 234 9.02 -9.24 -15.13
C ARG A 234 8.57 -8.45 -13.91
N VAL A 235 7.58 -8.94 -13.15
CA VAL A 235 7.12 -8.29 -11.91
C VAL A 235 8.23 -8.25 -10.86
N ARG A 236 8.91 -9.39 -10.63
CA ARG A 236 10.05 -9.46 -9.69
C ARG A 236 11.16 -8.50 -10.10
N LYS A 237 11.47 -8.40 -11.39
CA LYS A 237 12.46 -7.43 -11.91
C LYS A 237 12.02 -5.99 -11.65
N ALA A 238 10.76 -5.64 -11.90
CA ALA A 238 10.22 -4.31 -11.66
C ALA A 238 10.29 -3.91 -10.16
N VAL A 239 9.94 -4.83 -9.26
CA VAL A 239 10.00 -4.60 -7.80
C VAL A 239 11.44 -4.57 -7.28
N ARG A 240 12.36 -5.39 -7.81
CA ARG A 240 13.78 -5.36 -7.39
C ARG A 240 14.45 -4.03 -7.69
N GLN A 241 14.10 -3.39 -8.81
CA GLN A 241 14.70 -2.11 -9.22
C GLN A 241 14.36 -0.96 -8.27
N THR A 242 13.20 -0.99 -7.62
CA THR A 242 12.80 0.06 -6.66
C THR A 242 13.56 -0.03 -5.33
N LYS A 243 14.37 -1.08 -5.13
CA LYS A 243 15.23 -1.27 -3.95
C LYS A 243 16.60 -0.62 -4.06
N ARG A 244 16.99 -0.10 -5.23
CA ARG A 244 18.28 0.57 -5.43
C ARG A 244 18.37 1.84 -4.58
N VAL A 245 19.56 2.13 -4.05
CA VAL A 245 19.86 3.41 -3.42
C VAL A 245 20.25 4.39 -4.52
N PHE A 246 19.70 5.59 -4.49
CA PHE A 246 19.98 6.64 -5.49
C PHE A 246 20.03 8.01 -4.81
N SER A 247 20.72 8.96 -5.44
CA SER A 247 20.74 10.34 -4.98
C SER A 247 19.33 10.90 -4.99
N ARG A 248 18.91 11.44 -3.84
CA ARG A 248 17.60 12.07 -3.71
C ARG A 248 17.54 13.29 -4.63
N PRO A 249 16.50 13.44 -5.48
CA PRO A 249 16.36 14.64 -6.30
C PRO A 249 16.24 15.89 -5.42
N LEU A 250 16.82 17.00 -5.89
CA LEU A 250 16.76 18.30 -5.21
C LEU A 250 15.29 18.69 -4.91
N GLY A 251 15.06 19.24 -3.72
CA GLY A 251 13.73 19.67 -3.28
C GLY A 251 12.73 18.54 -2.94
N ARG A 252 13.12 17.26 -3.01
CA ARG A 252 12.21 16.14 -2.67
C ARG A 252 12.42 15.64 -1.25
N SER A 253 11.35 15.34 -0.52
CA SER A 253 11.43 14.86 0.87
C SER A 253 12.12 13.49 0.99
N VAL A 254 12.83 13.28 2.10
CA VAL A 254 13.40 11.97 2.49
C VAL A 254 12.31 10.91 2.70
N TYR A 255 11.11 11.28 3.15
CA TYR A 255 10.00 10.33 3.27
C TYR A 255 9.54 9.82 1.90
N ARG A 256 9.65 10.66 0.87
CA ARG A 256 9.26 10.33 -0.50
C ARG A 256 10.29 9.44 -1.20
N TYR A 257 11.56 9.69 -0.91
CA TYR A 257 12.72 9.01 -1.49
C TYR A 257 13.68 8.51 -0.40
N PRO A 258 13.23 7.58 0.46
CA PRO A 258 13.98 7.20 1.65
C PRO A 258 15.20 6.31 1.36
N ARG A 259 15.29 5.76 0.14
CA ARG A 259 16.44 4.95 -0.31
C ARG A 259 17.51 5.85 -0.93
N CYS A 260 17.98 6.81 -0.14
CA CYS A 260 19.08 7.70 -0.50
C CYS A 260 20.23 7.57 0.51
N PRO A 261 21.48 7.86 0.13
CA PRO A 261 22.64 7.68 1.01
C PRO A 261 22.47 8.32 2.40
N GLU A 262 21.83 9.48 2.47
CA GLU A 262 21.59 10.26 3.69
C GLU A 262 20.63 9.58 4.69
N CYS A 263 19.84 8.60 4.23
CA CYS A 263 18.88 7.85 5.04
C CYS A 263 19.30 6.38 5.25
N MET A 264 20.43 5.97 4.68
CA MET A 264 21.00 4.66 4.91
C MET A 264 21.99 4.77 6.06
N CYS A 265 21.95 3.83 7.00
CA CYS A 265 23.01 3.77 8.01
C CYS A 265 24.34 3.56 7.29
N ASN A 266 25.31 4.46 7.52
CA ASN A 266 26.70 4.21 7.17
C ASN A 266 27.14 2.99 7.98
N THR A 267 27.26 1.85 7.32
CA THR A 267 28.07 0.75 7.85
C THR A 267 29.52 1.20 7.68
N GLY A 268 29.97 2.08 8.58
CA GLY A 268 31.39 2.38 8.72
C GLY A 268 32.11 1.09 9.08
N ASN A 269 33.14 0.76 8.31
CA ASN A 269 34.29 0.03 8.80
C ASN A 269 35.05 0.90 9.79
#